data_AF-A0A2G6DT02-F1
#
_entry.id   AF-A0A2G6DT02-F1
#
_cell.length_a   1.000
_cell.length_b   1.000
_cell.length_c   1.000
_cell.angle_alpha   90.00
_cell.angle_beta   90.00
_cell.angle_gamma   90.00
#
_symmetry.space_group_name_H-M   'P 1'
#
loop_
_entity.id
_entity.type
_entity.pdbx_description
1 polymer ?
#
loop_
_entity_poly.entity_id
_entity_poly.type
_entity_poly.pdbx_seq_one_letter_code
_entity_poly.pdbx_strand_id
1 'polypeptide(L)'
;MPAERANPVACALPVQASLLEWYQDHARDLPWRRRNASPWGVLISEMMLQQTPVRRVLPVWQEWIRRWPTPAALAAEAPGEAVRAWGRLG
;
A
#
# COMPACT_ATOMS: atom_id res chain seq x y z
N MET A 1 4.64 46.33 2.11
CA MET A 1 5.29 45.12 2.63
C MET A 1 4.22 44.03 2.74
N PRO A 2 4.08 43.12 1.77
CA PRO A 2 3.17 42.00 1.96
C PRO A 2 3.79 41.06 3.01
N ALA A 3 3.02 40.76 4.04
CA ALA A 3 3.40 39.85 5.11
C ALA A 3 3.81 38.49 4.51
N GLU A 4 5.03 38.09 4.84
CA GLU A 4 5.52 36.74 4.63
C GLU A 4 4.58 35.79 5.40
N ARG A 5 3.81 34.98 4.66
CA ARG A 5 3.00 33.93 5.27
C ARG A 5 3.98 32.89 5.79
N ALA A 6 4.32 32.97 7.07
CA ALA A 6 5.05 31.91 7.75
C ALA A 6 4.33 30.58 7.48
N ASN A 7 5.02 29.66 6.83
CA ASN A 7 4.53 28.32 6.53
C ASN A 7 4.35 27.56 7.86
N PRO A 8 3.12 27.21 8.30
CA PRO A 8 2.89 26.61 9.61
C PRO A 8 3.40 25.17 9.75
N VAL A 9 4.00 24.60 8.69
CA VAL A 9 4.50 23.22 8.65
C VAL A 9 5.93 23.10 9.24
N ALA A 10 6.54 24.19 9.70
CA ALA A 10 7.96 24.21 10.09
C ALA A 10 8.31 23.59 11.46
N CYS A 11 7.35 23.18 12.28
CA CYS A 11 7.63 22.40 13.48
C CYS A 11 6.97 21.02 13.35
N ALA A 12 7.72 20.02 12.89
CA ALA A 12 7.33 18.64 13.15
C ALA A 12 7.18 18.51 14.66
N LEU A 13 5.95 18.29 15.16
CA LEU A 13 5.75 18.18 16.60
C LEU A 13 6.59 16.99 17.10
N PRO A 14 7.06 17.01 18.35
CA PRO A 14 7.94 15.97 18.89
C PRO A 14 7.46 14.53 18.62
N VAL A 15 6.14 14.33 18.56
CA VAL A 15 5.51 13.03 18.29
C VAL A 15 5.78 12.53 16.87
N GLN A 16 5.75 13.39 15.84
CA GLN A 16 5.99 12.99 14.45
C GLN A 16 7.42 12.48 14.29
N ALA A 17 8.40 13.20 14.85
CA ALA A 17 9.80 12.82 14.79
C ALA A 17 10.03 11.46 15.47
N SER A 18 9.56 11.30 16.71
CA SER A 18 9.70 10.05 17.46
C SER A 18 8.98 8.87 16.80
N LEU A 19 7.81 9.09 16.18
CA LEU A 19 7.09 8.06 15.45
C LEU A 19 7.83 7.62 14.20
N LEU A 20 8.40 8.57 13.45
CA LEU A 20 9.18 8.27 12.25
C LEU A 20 10.47 7.52 12.59
N GLU A 21 11.19 7.93 13.63
CA GLU A 21 12.38 7.22 14.13
C GLU A 21 12.05 5.78 14.52
N TRP A 22 11.01 5.58 15.36
CA TRP A 22 10.57 4.24 15.72
C TRP A 22 10.18 3.40 14.49
N TYR A 23 9.49 3.99 13.52
CA TYR A 23 9.05 3.29 12.31
C TYR A 23 10.23 2.84 11.44
N GLN A 24 11.34 3.60 11.36
CA GLN A 24 12.51 3.17 10.61
C GLN A 24 13.06 1.83 11.12
N ASP A 25 13.08 1.64 12.44
CA ASP A 25 13.69 0.46 13.07
C ASP A 25 12.70 -0.70 13.25
N HIS A 26 11.39 -0.42 13.35
CA HIS A 26 10.38 -1.41 13.75
C HIS A 26 9.33 -1.72 12.67
N ALA A 27 9.39 -1.08 11.49
CA ALA A 27 8.46 -1.38 10.41
C ALA A 27 8.54 -2.84 9.98
N ARG A 28 7.37 -3.50 9.91
CA ARG A 28 7.26 -4.85 9.34
C ARG A 28 7.64 -4.83 7.86
N ASP A 29 8.45 -5.79 7.44
CA ASP A 29 8.73 -6.02 6.01
C ASP A 29 7.46 -6.55 5.32
N LEU A 30 6.82 -5.68 4.55
CA LEU A 30 5.66 -6.00 3.73
C LEU A 30 5.97 -5.64 2.28
N PRO A 31 5.71 -6.52 1.30
CA PRO A 31 6.12 -6.31 -0.09
C PRO A 31 5.66 -4.99 -0.69
N TRP A 32 4.42 -4.57 -0.40
CA TRP A 32 3.82 -3.32 -0.87
C TRP A 32 4.34 -2.06 -0.16
N ARG A 33 5.20 -2.19 0.87
CA ARG A 33 5.87 -1.07 1.54
C ARG A 33 7.33 -0.90 1.13
N ARG A 34 7.88 -1.83 0.34
CA ARG A 34 9.27 -1.76 -0.11
C ARG A 34 9.45 -0.60 -1.09
N ARG A 35 10.67 -0.07 -1.18
CA ARG A 35 10.99 1.07 -2.07
C ARG A 35 10.68 0.82 -3.55
N ASN A 36 10.67 -0.45 -3.97
CA ASN A 36 10.37 -0.88 -5.33
C ASN A 36 8.92 -1.30 -5.54
N ALA A 37 8.03 -1.10 -4.55
CA ALA A 37 6.61 -1.38 -4.72
C ALA A 37 6.02 -0.48 -5.81
N SER A 38 5.32 -1.07 -6.78
CA SER A 38 4.65 -0.32 -7.83
C SER A 38 3.39 0.37 -7.29
N PRO A 39 2.94 1.50 -7.88
CA PRO A 39 1.67 2.12 -7.52
C PRO A 39 0.49 1.15 -7.59
N TRP A 40 0.53 0.23 -8.56
CA TRP A 40 -0.44 -0.86 -8.69
C TRP A 40 -0.41 -1.84 -7.51
N GLY A 41 0.80 -2.26 -7.11
CA GLY A 41 1.00 -3.12 -5.94
C GLY A 41 0.47 -2.48 -4.66
N VAL A 42 0.71 -1.18 -4.47
CA VAL A 42 0.18 -0.42 -3.35
C VAL A 42 -1.36 -0.40 -3.39
N LEU A 43 -1.96 0.02 -4.51
CA LEU A 43 -3.42 0.07 -4.67
C LEU A 43 -4.11 -1.26 -4.34
N ILE A 44 -3.59 -2.36 -4.87
CA ILE A 44 -4.17 -3.69 -4.62
C ILE A 44 -4.00 -4.09 -3.15
N SER A 45 -2.88 -3.76 -2.51
CA SER A 45 -2.72 -4.01 -1.08
C SER A 45 -3.75 -3.26 -0.25
N GLU A 46 -3.98 -1.98 -0.54
CA GLU A 46 -4.97 -1.16 0.18
C GLU A 46 -6.39 -1.72 0.01
N MET A 47 -6.77 -2.13 -1.21
CA MET A 47 -8.07 -2.73 -1.47
C MET A 47 -8.26 -4.05 -0.72
N MET A 48 -7.24 -4.91 -0.71
CA MET A 48 -7.30 -6.19 0.01
C MET A 48 -7.32 -6.02 1.54
N LEU A 49 -6.70 -4.95 2.08
CA LEU A 49 -6.54 -4.75 3.52
C LEU A 49 -7.75 -4.10 4.22
N GLN A 50 -8.81 -3.71 3.51
CA GLN A 50 -9.95 -2.97 4.08
C GLN A 50 -10.70 -3.72 5.19
N GLN A 51 -10.81 -5.05 5.10
CA GLN A 51 -11.43 -5.89 6.16
C GLN A 51 -10.70 -7.23 6.36
N THR A 52 -9.48 -7.37 5.79
CA THR A 52 -8.70 -8.61 5.85
C THR A 52 -7.35 -8.39 6.51
N PRO A 53 -6.99 -9.20 7.54
CA PRO A 53 -5.71 -9.09 8.21
C PRO A 53 -4.56 -9.46 7.26
N VAL A 54 -3.42 -8.78 7.45
CA VAL A 54 -2.20 -8.93 6.64
C VAL A 54 -1.82 -10.39 6.38
N ARG A 55 -1.91 -11.27 7.38
CA ARG A 55 -1.56 -12.70 7.24
C ARG A 55 -2.36 -13.44 6.16
N ARG A 56 -3.61 -13.02 5.91
CA ARG A 56 -4.47 -13.58 4.86
C ARG A 56 -4.22 -12.90 3.51
N VAL A 57 -3.94 -11.59 3.51
CA VAL A 57 -3.67 -10.82 2.29
C VAL A 57 -2.35 -11.20 1.64
N LEU A 58 -1.28 -11.37 2.43
CA LEU A 58 0.08 -11.52 1.90
C LEU A 58 0.23 -12.57 0.78
N PRO A 59 -0.21 -13.83 0.94
CA PRO A 59 -0.09 -14.83 -0.13
C PRO A 59 -0.97 -14.52 -1.34
N VAL A 60 -2.16 -13.96 -1.15
CA VAL A 60 -3.08 -13.63 -2.26
C VAL A 60 -2.56 -12.44 -3.06
N TRP A 61 -2.01 -11.43 -2.38
CA TRP A 61 -1.40 -10.27 -3.03
C TRP A 61 -0.18 -10.67 -3.87
N GLN A 62 0.67 -11.57 -3.35
CA GLN A 62 1.85 -12.05 -4.10
C GLN A 62 1.44 -12.75 -5.39
N GLU A 63 0.44 -13.61 -5.33
CA GLU A 63 -0.10 -14.29 -6.51
C GLU A 63 -0.78 -13.29 -7.47
N TRP A 64 -1.52 -12.33 -6.94
CA TRP A 64 -2.19 -11.29 -7.73
C TRP A 64 -1.20 -10.48 -8.56
N ILE A 65 -0.13 -9.98 -7.95
CA ILE A 65 0.88 -9.17 -8.64
C ILE A 65 1.73 -10.02 -9.59
N ARG A 66 1.94 -11.31 -9.27
CA ARG A 66 2.60 -12.25 -10.20
C ARG A 66 1.76 -12.47 -11.46
N ARG A 67 0.45 -12.64 -11.31
CA ARG A 67 -0.48 -12.89 -12.43
C ARG A 67 -0.79 -11.62 -13.22
N TRP A 68 -1.03 -10.51 -12.53
CA TRP A 68 -1.38 -9.22 -13.11
C TRP A 68 -0.45 -8.12 -12.58
N PRO A 69 0.76 -8.00 -13.15
CA PRO A 69 1.76 -7.03 -12.68
C PRO A 69 1.37 -5.57 -12.96
N THR A 70 0.40 -5.34 -13.86
CA THR A 70 -0.09 -4.00 -14.23
C THR A 70 -1.61 -3.97 -14.29
N PRO A 71 -2.24 -2.79 -14.20
CA PRO A 71 -3.69 -2.64 -14.41
C PRO A 71 -4.14 -3.15 -15.79
N ALA A 72 -3.32 -2.93 -16.83
CA ALA A 72 -3.61 -3.39 -18.19
C ALA A 72 -3.61 -4.92 -18.29
N ALA A 73 -2.72 -5.61 -17.57
CA ALA A 73 -2.69 -7.07 -17.54
C ALA A 73 -3.97 -7.64 -16.90
N LEU A 74 -4.50 -7.00 -15.86
CA LEU A 74 -5.79 -7.38 -15.27
C LEU A 74 -6.95 -7.10 -16.24
N ALA A 75 -6.95 -5.92 -16.87
CA ALA A 75 -8.02 -5.49 -17.77
C ALA A 75 -8.13 -6.33 -19.06
N ALA A 76 -7.05 -7.02 -19.44
CA ALA A 76 -7.05 -7.92 -20.59
C ALA A 76 -7.74 -9.27 -20.33
N GLU A 77 -8.01 -9.61 -19.06
CA GLU A 77 -8.68 -10.85 -18.67
C GLU A 77 -10.19 -10.69 -18.55
N ALA A 78 -10.91 -11.81 -18.64
CA ALA A 78 -12.33 -11.82 -18.33
C ALA A 78 -12.56 -11.40 -16.86
N PRO A 79 -13.56 -10.54 -16.54
CA PRO A 79 -13.80 -10.06 -15.18
C PRO A 79 -13.93 -11.17 -14.12
N GLY A 80 -14.45 -12.35 -14.52
CA GLY A 80 -14.57 -13.50 -13.64
C GLY A 80 -13.24 -14.08 -13.16
N GLU A 81 -12.13 -13.87 -13.87
CA GLU A 81 -10.79 -14.31 -13.42
C GLU A 81 -10.36 -13.54 -12.17
N ALA A 82 -10.58 -12.23 -12.16
CA ALA A 82 -10.29 -11.36 -11.01
C ALA A 82 -11.07 -11.81 -9.77
N VAL A 83 -12.38 -12.09 -9.95
CA VAL A 83 -13.26 -12.58 -8.87
C VAL A 83 -12.79 -13.93 -8.34
N ARG A 84 -12.41 -14.87 -9.22
CA ARG A 84 -11.88 -16.17 -8.81
C ARG A 84 -10.58 -16.04 -8.01
N ALA A 85 -9.67 -15.17 -8.45
CA ALA A 85 -8.40 -14.95 -7.77
C ALA A 85 -8.56 -14.22 -6.42
N TRP A 86 -9.58 -13.36 -6.27
CA TRP A 86 -9.91 -12.70 -5.00
C TRP A 86 -10.37 -13.72 -3.93
N GLY A 87 -11.01 -14.80 -4.37
CA GLY A 87 -11.28 -15.97 -3.54
C GLY A 87 -12.13 -15.66 -2.31
N ARG A 88 -11.58 -15.92 -1.12
CA ARG A 88 -12.27 -15.77 0.18
C ARG A 88 -11.75 -14.58 1.00
N LEU A 89 -11.23 -13.54 0.35
CA LEU A 89 -10.79 -12.30 1.01
C LEU A 89 -11.95 -11.44 1.52
N GLY A 90 -13.20 -11.78 1.19
CA GLY A 90 -14.42 -11.10 1.60
C GLY A 90 -15.55 -11.51 0.68
#